data_AF-A0A7V9C0K6-F1
#
_entry.id   AF-A0A7V9C0K6-F1
#
_cell.length_a   1.000
_cell.length_b   1.000
_cell.length_c   1.000
_cell.angle_alpha   90.00
_cell.angle_beta   90.00
_cell.angle_gamma   90.00
#
_symmetry.space_group_name_H-M   'P 1'
#
loop_
_entity.id
_entity.type
_entity.pdbx_description
1 polymer ?
#
loop_
_entity_poly.entity_id
_entity_poly.type
_entity_poly.pdbx_seq_one_letter_code
_entity_poly.pdbx_strand_id
1 'polypeptide(L)'
;MTEIAHTPPGRHAPASPPPHGAARLRAPGYLRATWTTLLFWAFGFGLVAFFRWLAHYDPVVDWTIVTVVAFLTLAPLGFLTGIGA
;
A
#
# COMPACT_ATOMS: atom_id res chain seq x y z
N MET A 1 -4.59 -56.60 5.44
CA MET A 1 -3.52 -55.88 4.71
C MET A 1 -4.20 -54.71 4.01
N THR A 2 -4.27 -53.56 4.67
CA THR A 2 -4.96 -52.36 4.15
C THR A 2 -4.00 -51.58 3.28
N GLU A 3 -4.27 -51.55 1.98
CA GLU A 3 -3.51 -50.82 0.98
C GLU A 3 -3.67 -49.32 1.20
N ILE A 4 -2.56 -48.63 1.48
CA ILE A 4 -2.52 -47.17 1.61
C ILE A 4 -2.46 -46.61 0.19
N ALA A 5 -3.59 -46.12 -0.32
CA ALA A 5 -3.65 -45.42 -1.60
C ALA A 5 -2.73 -44.18 -1.55
N HIS A 6 -1.69 -44.18 -2.38
CA HIS A 6 -0.76 -43.06 -2.50
C HIS A 6 -1.40 -41.98 -3.39
N THR A 7 -2.00 -40.95 -2.80
CA THR A 7 -2.49 -39.79 -3.56
C THR A 7 -1.30 -39.06 -4.19
N PRO A 8 -1.22 -38.91 -5.53
CA PRO A 8 -0.11 -38.21 -6.17
C PRO A 8 -0.10 -36.72 -5.74
N PRO A 9 1.07 -36.12 -5.47
CA PRO A 9 1.17 -34.73 -5.09
C PRO A 9 0.59 -33.84 -6.20
N GLY A 10 -0.34 -32.95 -5.81
CA GLY A 10 -1.01 -32.03 -6.73
C GLY A 10 0.00 -31.22 -7.54
N ARG A 11 -0.04 -31.37 -8.86
CA ARG A 11 0.82 -30.68 -9.82
C ARG A 11 0.66 -29.16 -9.64
N HIS A 12 1.64 -28.51 -8.99
CA HIS A 12 1.67 -27.06 -8.84
C HIS A 12 1.79 -26.41 -10.23
N ALA A 13 0.93 -25.45 -10.54
CA ALA A 13 1.05 -24.66 -11.75
C ALA A 13 2.41 -23.94 -11.76
N PRO A 14 3.11 -23.86 -12.91
CA PRO A 14 4.37 -23.13 -12.98
C PRO A 14 4.14 -21.67 -12.59
N ALA A 15 4.95 -21.15 -11.67
CA ALA A 15 4.89 -19.76 -11.26
C ALA A 15 5.09 -18.84 -12.49
N SER A 16 4.19 -17.86 -12.67
CA SER A 16 4.35 -16.85 -13.72
C SER A 16 5.71 -16.15 -13.59
N PRO A 17 6.39 -15.82 -14.70
CA PRO A 17 7.68 -15.14 -14.66
C PRO A 17 7.55 -13.82 -13.90
N PRO A 18 8.53 -13.46 -13.04
CA PRO A 18 8.50 -12.19 -12.35
C PRO A 18 8.48 -11.04 -13.37
N PRO A 19 7.67 -9.98 -13.13
CA PRO A 19 7.63 -8.83 -14.03
C PRO A 19 8.98 -8.10 -14.03
N HIS A 20 9.48 -7.78 -15.23
CA HIS A 20 10.76 -7.12 -15.44
C HIS A 20 10.57 -5.61 -15.70
N GLY A 21 11.57 -4.79 -15.34
CA GLY A 21 11.59 -3.36 -15.63
C GLY A 21 10.51 -2.56 -14.90
N ALA A 22 9.95 -1.53 -15.55
CA ALA A 22 8.95 -0.63 -14.97
C ALA A 22 7.66 -1.34 -14.51
N ALA A 23 7.38 -2.54 -15.03
CA ALA A 23 6.27 -3.38 -14.59
C ALA A 23 6.41 -3.78 -13.11
N ARG A 24 7.64 -3.86 -12.58
CA ARG A 24 7.91 -4.20 -11.17
C ARG A 24 7.46 -3.13 -10.18
N LEU A 25 7.34 -1.87 -10.62
CA LEU A 25 6.83 -0.76 -9.81
C LEU A 25 5.31 -0.83 -9.63
N ARG A 26 4.61 -1.50 -10.56
CA ARG A 26 3.15 -1.66 -10.56
C ARG A 26 2.72 -3.06 -10.12
N ALA A 27 3.63 -4.03 -10.16
CA ALA A 27 3.40 -5.37 -9.68
C ALA A 27 3.02 -5.34 -8.19
N PRO A 28 2.04 -6.15 -7.76
CA PRO A 28 1.70 -6.27 -6.34
C PRO A 28 2.92 -6.70 -5.53
N GLY A 29 3.14 -6.02 -4.41
CA GLY A 29 4.24 -6.31 -3.50
C GLY A 29 4.76 -5.08 -2.77
N TYR A 30 5.80 -5.30 -1.97
CA TYR A 30 6.37 -4.27 -1.09
C TYR A 30 6.85 -3.03 -1.83
N LEU A 31 7.37 -3.16 -3.07
CA LEU A 31 7.84 -2.01 -3.84
C LEU A 31 6.70 -1.05 -4.21
N ARG A 32 5.56 -1.60 -4.67
CA ARG A 32 4.36 -0.80 -4.94
C ARG A 32 3.84 -0.19 -3.64
N ALA A 33 3.77 -0.98 -2.56
CA ALA A 33 3.36 -0.53 -1.24
C ALA A 33 4.17 0.67 -0.72
N THR A 34 5.49 0.67 -0.86
CA THR A 34 6.30 1.80 -0.41
C THR A 34 5.93 3.10 -1.13
N TRP A 35 5.83 3.08 -2.47
CA TRP A 35 5.53 4.31 -3.21
C TRP A 35 4.05 4.74 -3.09
N THR A 36 3.10 3.80 -3.04
CA THR A 36 1.68 4.14 -2.84
C THR A 36 1.44 4.69 -1.44
N THR A 37 2.13 4.19 -0.41
CA THR A 37 2.07 4.75 0.95
C THR A 37 2.55 6.20 0.97
N LEU A 38 3.70 6.49 0.33
CA LEU A 38 4.23 7.86 0.26
C LEU A 38 3.30 8.81 -0.51
N LEU A 39 2.69 8.34 -1.60
CA LEU A 39 1.69 9.11 -2.35
C LEU A 39 0.47 9.46 -1.50
N PHE A 40 -0.10 8.48 -0.80
CA PHE A 40 -1.27 8.72 0.06
C PHE A 40 -0.93 9.59 1.27
N TRP A 41 0.25 9.42 1.85
CA TRP A 41 0.75 10.29 2.91
C TRP A 41 0.88 11.74 2.44
N ALA A 42 1.51 11.97 1.30
CA ALA A 42 1.67 13.31 0.72
C ALA A 42 0.32 13.93 0.37
N PHE A 43 -0.62 13.13 -0.14
CA PHE A 43 -2.01 13.55 -0.37
C PHE A 43 -2.69 13.98 0.93
N GLY A 44 -2.54 13.20 2.01
CA GLY A 44 -3.10 13.54 3.32
C GLY A 44 -2.51 14.80 3.93
N PHE A 45 -1.20 14.97 3.81
CA PHE A 45 -0.52 16.20 4.22
C PHE A 45 -1.07 17.40 3.44
N GLY A 46 -1.16 17.29 2.12
CA GLY A 46 -1.70 18.33 1.25
C GLY A 46 -3.15 18.67 1.59
N LEU A 47 -3.98 17.65 1.85
CA LEU A 47 -5.38 17.82 2.26
C LEU A 47 -5.50 18.65 3.54
N VAL A 48 -4.74 18.30 4.58
CA VAL A 48 -4.72 19.02 5.86
C VAL A 48 -4.24 20.46 5.67
N ALA A 49 -3.10 20.64 5.01
CA ALA A 49 -2.54 21.97 4.79
C ALA A 49 -3.47 22.86 3.95
N PHE A 50 -4.08 22.31 2.89
CA PHE A 50 -5.00 23.03 2.01
C PHE A 50 -6.24 23.52 2.75
N PHE A 51 -6.92 22.66 3.50
CA PHE A 51 -8.13 23.07 4.22
C PHE A 51 -7.83 24.00 5.40
N ARG A 52 -6.70 23.81 6.10
CA ARG A 52 -6.30 24.73 7.18
C ARG A 52 -5.92 26.10 6.65
N TRP A 53 -5.24 26.15 5.50
CA TRP A 53 -4.98 27.39 4.80
C TRP A 53 -6.28 28.08 4.35
N LEU A 54 -7.21 27.33 3.75
CA LEU A 54 -8.52 27.85 3.33
C LEU A 54 -9.36 28.37 4.51
N ALA A 55 -9.23 27.75 5.68
CA ALA A 55 -9.91 28.14 6.91
C ALA A 55 -9.17 29.22 7.72
N HIS A 56 -8.04 29.73 7.23
CA HIS A 56 -7.18 30.71 7.92
C HIS A 56 -6.75 30.25 9.34
N TYR A 57 -6.50 28.95 9.53
CA TYR A 57 -5.98 28.43 10.79
C TYR A 57 -4.45 28.58 10.86
N ASP A 58 -3.97 29.14 11.97
CA ASP A 58 -2.55 29.18 12.32
C ASP A 58 -2.23 28.21 13.47
N PRO A 59 -1.22 27.33 13.33
CA PRO A 59 -0.39 27.13 12.14
C PRO A 59 -1.12 26.36 11.04
N VAL A 60 -0.83 26.67 9.77
CA VAL A 60 -1.36 25.91 8.61
C VAL A 60 -0.99 24.43 8.71
N VAL A 61 0.24 24.13 9.16
CA VAL A 61 0.71 22.77 9.40
C VAL A 61 0.66 22.47 10.90
N ASP A 62 -0.35 21.71 11.30
CA ASP A 62 -0.45 21.13 12.64
C ASP A 62 0.00 19.67 12.59
N TRP A 63 1.11 19.35 13.25
CA TRP A 63 1.69 18.01 13.25
C TRP A 63 0.80 16.95 13.90
N THR A 64 -0.06 17.31 14.84
CA THR A 64 -1.02 16.38 15.44
C THR A 64 -2.03 15.93 14.40
N ILE A 65 -2.60 16.90 13.67
CA ILE A 65 -3.61 16.63 12.63
C ILE A 65 -2.98 15.89 11.45
N VAL A 66 -1.79 16.31 11.02
CA VAL A 66 -1.02 15.61 9.98
C VAL A 66 -0.75 14.16 10.40
N THR A 67 -0.39 13.91 11.66
CA THR A 67 -0.15 12.54 12.14
C THR A 67 -1.42 11.69 12.04
N VAL A 68 -2.57 12.21 12.48
CA VAL A 68 -3.82 11.46 12.42
C VAL A 68 -4.28 11.21 10.97
N VAL A 69 -4.29 12.23 10.13
CA VAL A 69 -4.84 12.14 8.77
C VAL A 69 -3.85 11.51 7.79
N ALA A 70 -2.61 11.99 7.75
CA ALA A 70 -1.63 11.52 6.78
C ALA A 70 -0.96 10.20 7.21
N PHE A 71 -0.51 10.09 8.46
CA PHE A 71 0.23 8.91 8.94
C PHE A 71 -0.66 7.76 9.41
N LEU A 72 -1.71 8.03 10.18
CA LEU A 72 -2.53 6.97 10.79
C LEU A 72 -3.73 6.56 9.93
N THR A 73 -4.12 7.37 8.95
CA THR A 73 -5.28 7.09 8.09
C THR A 73 -4.88 6.81 6.65
N LEU A 74 -4.30 7.80 5.95
CA LEU A 74 -4.04 7.68 4.51
C LEU A 74 -2.82 6.80 4.19
N ALA A 75 -1.73 6.89 4.95
CA ALA A 75 -0.57 6.03 4.73
C ALA A 75 -0.91 4.52 4.80
N PRO A 76 -1.67 4.01 5.79
CA PRO A 76 -2.13 2.62 5.81
C PRO A 76 -3.01 2.26 4.61
N LEU A 77 -3.89 3.16 4.16
CA LEU A 77 -4.71 2.92 2.96
C LEU A 77 -3.85 2.80 1.70
N GLY A 78 -2.83 3.66 1.57
CA GLY A 78 -1.84 3.57 0.49
C GLY A 78 -1.03 2.28 0.54
N PHE A 79 -0.64 1.84 1.74
CA PHE A 79 0.03 0.56 1.96
C PHE A 79 -0.83 -0.62 1.52
N LEU A 80 -2.08 -0.69 2.01
CA LEU A 80 -3.04 -1.75 1.67
C LEU A 80 -3.30 -1.80 0.15
N THR A 81 -3.46 -0.63 -0.47
CA THR A 81 -3.61 -0.49 -1.93
C THR A 81 -2.37 -0.97 -2.69
N GLY A 82 -1.17 -0.87 -2.11
CA GLY A 82 0.06 -1.30 -2.75
C GLY A 82 0.38 -2.78 -2.56
N ILE A 83 0.03 -3.37 -1.41
CA ILE A 83 0.22 -4.80 -1.17
C ILE A 83 -0.86 -5.66 -1.84
N GLY A 84 -2.08 -5.14 -2.01
CA GLY A 84 -3.22 -5.86 -2.58
C GLY A 84 -3.66 -5.31 -3.93
N ALA A 85 -3.35 -6.04 -5.01
CA ALA A 85 -4.17 -6.21 -6.23
C ALA A 85 -3.55 -7.33 -7.06
#